data_AF-A0A350IX77-F1
#
_entry.id   AF-A0A350IX77-F1
#
_cell.length_a   1.000
_cell.length_b   1.000
_cell.length_c   1.000
_cell.angle_alpha   90.00
_cell.angle_beta   90.00
_cell.angle_gamma   90.00
#
_symmetry.space_group_name_H-M   'P 1'
#
loop_
_entity.id
_entity.type
_entity.pdbx_description
1 polymer ?
#
loop_
_entity_poly.entity_id
_entity_poly.type
_entity_poly.pdbx_seq_one_letter_code
_entity_poly.pdbx_strand_id
1 'polypeptide(L)' 'NKEYHPKKKTAMAICIALRLDMEQSKDLLARADWAFSPNRKMDLVIMAAIANHMYDINEINEVLFAMDLDLLA' A
#
# COMPACT_ATOMS: atom_id res chain seq x y z
N ASN A 1 -20.50 -2.13 4.39
CA ASN A 1 -19.04 -2.06 4.55
C ASN A 1 -18.35 -3.10 3.69
N LYS A 2 -18.01 -2.74 2.45
CA LYS A 2 -17.60 -3.69 1.39
C LYS A 2 -16.14 -3.62 0.95
N GLU A 3 -15.31 -2.80 1.58
CA GLU A 3 -13.95 -2.54 1.06
C GLU A 3 -12.81 -3.03 1.94
N TYR A 4 -13.13 -3.80 2.98
CA TYR A 4 -12.14 -4.37 3.88
C TYR A 4 -11.66 -5.73 3.38
N HIS A 5 -10.72 -5.71 2.43
CA HIS A 5 -9.97 -6.90 2.04
C HIS A 5 -8.62 -6.90 2.78
N PRO A 6 -8.53 -7.53 3.97
CA PRO A 6 -7.30 -7.57 4.75
C PRO A 6 -6.10 -8.07 3.92
N LYS A 7 -6.35 -8.95 2.93
CA LYS A 7 -5.35 -9.48 2.00
C LYS A 7 -4.60 -8.40 1.20
N LYS A 8 -5.26 -7.30 0.80
CA LYS A 8 -4.61 -6.22 0.03
C LYS A 8 -3.70 -5.37 0.92
N LYS A 9 -4.16 -5.05 2.14
CA LYS A 9 -3.34 -4.35 3.15
C LYS A 9 -2.09 -5.15 3.50
N THR A 10 -2.24 -6.46 3.73
CA THR A 10 -1.11 -7.35 4.01
C THR A 10 -0.12 -7.40 2.84
N ALA A 11 -0.60 -7.50 1.59
CA ALA A 11 0.28 -7.46 0.42
C ALA A 11 1.04 -6.13 0.31
N MET A 12 0.38 -5.00 0.58
CA MET A 12 1.01 -3.68 0.59
C MET A 12 2.04 -3.53 1.71
N ALA A 13 1.72 -3.98 2.92
CA ALA A 13 2.66 -3.99 4.04
C ALA A 13 3.89 -4.86 3.74
N ILE A 14 3.71 -5.99 3.06
CA ILE A 14 4.82 -6.84 2.61
C ILE A 14 5.68 -6.12 1.56
N CYS A 15 5.08 -5.41 0.59
CA CYS A 15 5.84 -4.60 -0.37
C CYS A 15 6.72 -3.56 0.32
N ILE A 16 6.18 -2.90 1.35
CA ILE A 16 6.90 -1.90 2.14
C ILE A 16 8.00 -2.56 2.99
N ALA A 17 7.66 -3.64 3.71
CA ALA A 17 8.60 -4.35 4.57
C ALA A 17 9.79 -4.94 3.78
N LEU A 18 9.54 -5.40 2.55
CA LEU A 18 10.56 -5.89 1.63
C LEU A 18 11.23 -4.77 0.81
N ARG A 19 10.81 -3.51 0.99
CA ARG A 19 11.33 -2.33 0.27
C ARG A 19 11.33 -2.49 -1.25
N LEU A 20 10.22 -3.00 -1.78
CA LEU A 20 10.08 -3.30 -3.21
C LEU A 20 9.87 -2.02 -4.03
N ASP A 21 10.51 -1.98 -5.20
CA ASP A 21 10.27 -0.93 -6.20
C ASP A 21 8.84 -1.00 -6.77
N MET A 22 8.43 0.05 -7.50
CA MET A 22 7.07 0.17 -8.02
C MET A 22 6.69 -1.00 -8.93
N GLU A 23 7.64 -1.50 -9.72
CA GLU A 23 7.45 -2.63 -10.63
C GLU A 23 7.32 -3.96 -9.87
N GLN A 24 8.18 -4.18 -8.86
CA GLN A 24 8.13 -5.37 -8.01
C GLN A 24 6.87 -5.41 -7.14
N SER A 25 6.44 -4.24 -6.63
CA SER A 25 5.19 -4.12 -5.87
C SER A 25 3.97 -4.42 -6.75
N LYS A 26 3.97 -3.97 -8.02
CA LYS A 26 2.95 -4.32 -9.01
C LYS A 26 2.93 -5.82 -9.30
N ASP A 27 4.10 -6.43 -9.48
CA ASP A 27 4.23 -7.87 -9.74
C ASP A 27 3.74 -8.70 -8.54
N LEU A 28 4.10 -8.34 -7.31
CA LEU A 28 3.64 -9.03 -6.10
C LEU A 28 2.12 -8.93 -5.94
N LEU A 29 1.57 -7.74 -6.13
CA LEU A 29 0.12 -7.52 -6.09
C LEU A 29 -0.57 -8.33 -7.19
N ALA A 30 -0.03 -8.31 -8.42
CA ALA A 30 -0.59 -9.06 -9.55
C ALA A 30 -0.60 -10.56 -9.30
N ARG A 31 0.46 -11.11 -8.68
CA ARG A 31 0.50 -12.52 -8.25
C ARG A 31 -0.54 -12.88 -7.20
N ALA A 32 -1.00 -11.89 -6.44
CA ALA A 32 -2.07 -12.05 -5.46
C ALA A 32 -3.47 -11.71 -6.03
N ASP A 33 -3.59 -11.51 -7.35
CA ASP A 33 -4.82 -11.08 -8.06
C ASP A 33 -5.27 -9.65 -7.69
N TRP A 34 -4.34 -8.81 -7.26
CA TRP A 34 -4.57 -7.41 -6.93
C TRP A 34 -3.85 -6.49 -7.91
N ALA A 35 -4.44 -5.33 -8.17
CA ALA A 35 -3.80 -4.27 -8.92
C ALA A 35 -3.87 -2.97 -8.15
N PHE A 36 -2.93 -2.07 -8.48
CA PHE A 36 -3.07 -0.72 -8.00
C PHE A 36 -4.25 -0.03 -8.67
N SER A 37 -5.15 0.52 -7.87
CA SER A 37 -6.33 1.21 -8.39
C SER A 37 -6.21 2.71 -8.12
N PRO A 38 -6.23 3.58 -9.14
CA PRO A 38 -6.13 5.03 -8.95
C PRO A 38 -7.34 5.61 -8.19
N ASN A 39 -8.44 4.86 -8.09
CA ASN A 39 -9.62 5.26 -7.34
C ASN A 39 -9.49 4.99 -5.83
N ARG A 40 -8.44 4.28 -5.39
CA ARG A 40 -8.18 4.00 -3.98
C ARG A 40 -7.09 4.92 -3.47
N LYS A 41 -7.44 5.77 -2.50
CA LYS A 41 -6.48 6.64 -1.82
C LYS A 41 -5.31 5.85 -1.20
N MET A 42 -5.59 4.67 -0.65
CA MET A 42 -4.55 3.79 -0.08
C MET A 42 -3.50 3.40 -1.13
N ASP A 43 -3.93 3.02 -2.34
CA ASP A 43 -3.03 2.69 -3.44
C ASP A 43 -2.18 3.89 -3.88
N LEU A 44 -2.75 5.10 -3.89
CA LEU A 44 -2.02 6.33 -4.20
C LEU A 44 -0.94 6.64 -3.15
N VAL A 45 -1.24 6.46 -1.86
CA VAL A 45 -0.28 6.65 -0.76
C VAL A 45 0.89 5.67 -0.90
N ILE A 46 0.60 4.39 -1.14
CA ILE A 46 1.65 3.37 -1.31
C ILE A 46 2.51 3.67 -2.55
N MET A 47 1.89 4.06 -3.67
CA MET A 47 2.63 4.47 -4.86
C MET A 47 3.55 5.67 -4.59
N ALA A 48 3.04 6.68 -3.88
CA ALA A 48 3.82 7.86 -3.52
C ALA A 48 4.96 7.50 -2.57
N ALA A 49 4.73 6.62 -1.60
CA ALA A 49 5.74 6.15 -0.67
C ALA A 49 6.87 5.42 -1.41
N ILE A 50 6.53 4.46 -2.29
CA ILE A 50 7.51 3.74 -3.11
C ILE A 50 8.26 4.71 -4.05
N ALA A 51 7.57 5.67 -4.67
CA ALA A 51 8.20 6.66 -5.55
C ALA A 51 9.17 7.60 -4.82
N ASN A 52 8.93 7.87 -3.53
CA ASN A 52 9.84 8.64 -2.68
C ASN A 52 10.87 7.76 -1.95
N HIS A 53 10.92 6.45 -2.24
CA HIS A 53 11.72 5.46 -1.51
C HIS A 53 11.45 5.46 0.01
N MET A 54 10.25 5.89 0.41
CA MET A 54 9.77 5.89 1.78
C MET A 54 9.13 4.54 2.07
N TYR A 55 9.83 3.71 2.82
CA TYR A 55 9.38 2.38 3.22
C TYR A 55 9.15 2.27 4.73
N ASP A 56 8.99 3.41 5.41
CA ASP A 56 8.72 3.44 6.84
C ASP A 56 7.21 3.27 7.09
N ILE A 57 6.85 2.21 7.83
CA ILE A 57 5.45 1.89 8.13
C ILE A 57 4.82 2.99 9.00
N ASN A 58 5.58 3.68 9.85
CA ASN A 58 5.04 4.75 10.68
C ASN A 58 4.70 5.96 9.83
N GLU A 59 5.59 6.41 8.93
CA GLU A 59 5.31 7.53 8.03
C GLU A 59 4.10 7.23 7.14
N ILE A 60 4.02 6.01 6.60
CA ILE A 60 2.89 5.60 5.76
C ILE A 60 1.60 5.55 6.60
N ASN A 61 1.65 5.04 7.83
CA ASN A 61 0.51 5.07 8.74
C ASN A 61 0.09 6.50 9.11
N GLU A 62 1.02 7.44 9.28
CA GLU A 62 0.69 8.85 9.52
C GLU A 62 -0.03 9.47 8.32
N VAL A 63 0.42 9.19 7.09
CA VAL A 63 -0.26 9.66 5.88
C VAL A 63 -1.64 9.01 5.75
N LEU A 64 -1.76 7.71 6.02
CA LEU A 64 -3.05 7.01 6.02
C LEU A 64 -4.00 7.60 7.07
N PHE A 65 -3.49 7.88 8.28
CA PHE A 65 -4.23 8.52 9.36
C PHE A 65 -4.70 9.92 8.97
N ALA A 66 -3.82 10.73 8.37
CA ALA A 66 -4.15 12.07 7.89
C ALA A 66 -5.25 12.07 6.81
N MET A 67 -5.40 10.95 6.08
CA MET A 67 -6.44 10.76 5.08
C MET A 67 -7.73 10.12 5.60
N ASP A 68 -7.83 9.90 6.92
CA ASP A 68 -8.93 9.15 7.59
C ASP A 68 -9.08 7.74 6.99
N LEU A 69 -7.97 7.15 6.57
CA LEU A 69 -7.92 5.79 6.03
C LEU A 69 -7.52 4.81 7.13
N ASP A 70 -8.00 3.60 6.96
CA ASP A 70 -7.79 2.55 7.92
C ASP A 70 -6.31 2.09 7.89
N LEU A 71 -5.66 2.10 9.05
CA LEU A 71 -4.22 1.88 9.22
C LEU A 71 -3.77 0.50 8.70
N LEU A 72 -2.47 0.35 8.43
CA LEU A 72 -1.91 -0.96 8.04
C LEU A 72 -1.75 -1.93 9.22
N ALA A 73 -1.82 -1.43 10.47
CA ALA A 73 -1.66 -2.19 11.72
C ALA A 73 -3.01 -2.56 12.37
#